data_AF-A0A7L1UWL8-F1
#
_entry.id   AF-A0A7L1UWL8-F1
#
_cell.length_a   1.000
_cell.length_b   1.000
_cell.length_c   1.000
_cell.angle_alpha   90.00
_cell.angle_beta   90.00
_cell.angle_gamma   90.00
#
_symmetry.space_group_name_H-M   'P 1'
#
loop_
_entity.id
_entity.type
_entity.pdbx_description
1 polymer ?
#
loop_
_entity_poly.entity_id
_entity_poly.type
_entity_poly.pdbx_seq_one_letter_code
_entity_poly.pdbx_strand_id
1 'polypeptide(L)'
;QVRGAPAIALLGCLSLAVELAGGAGPSEDLGALEEFVGQKLGFLLTARPTAANLGREAERLRAFVRQLVETPGVTPQQLRESIIEYIEGLLEKDRRDNRNIGAHGASHILGRVPGGGPVTLLTHCNTGTLATAGYGTALGVVRALHQRGSLSRVFCTETRPYNQGSRLSALELRHDGVPVTIIADSAAAAAMRERGVQAVVVGADRVAANGDVANKIGTFQLAVAARHMGIPFYVAAPSSTCDPTLASGRLIPIEERPGTELTHLGGVLLADPEVDVWNPSFDVTPHELITGGIITEWGVFAPSELSREL
;
A
#
# COMPACT_ATOMS: atom_id res chain seq x y z
N GLN A 1 -3.82 16.87 -3.06
CA GLN A 1 -3.16 15.74 -3.76
C GLN A 1 -3.07 14.56 -2.79
N VAL A 2 -3.35 13.34 -3.27
CA VAL A 2 -3.38 12.10 -2.46
C VAL A 2 -2.46 11.05 -3.06
N ARG A 3 -1.89 10.19 -2.20
CA ARG A 3 -0.94 9.14 -2.57
C ARG A 3 -1.22 7.88 -1.76
N GLY A 4 -0.87 6.73 -2.34
CA GLY A 4 -1.10 5.40 -1.78
C GLY A 4 -2.32 4.78 -2.45
N ALA A 5 -2.17 3.58 -3.01
CA ALA A 5 -3.23 2.90 -3.75
C ALA A 5 -4.54 2.78 -2.92
N PRO A 6 -4.51 2.34 -1.65
CA PRO A 6 -5.71 2.30 -0.80
C PRO A 6 -6.33 3.68 -0.55
N ALA A 7 -5.51 4.70 -0.22
CA ALA A 7 -6.00 6.04 0.05
C ALA A 7 -6.62 6.73 -1.19
N ILE A 8 -6.06 6.49 -2.38
CA ILE A 8 -6.63 6.99 -3.64
C ILE A 8 -8.00 6.37 -3.92
N ALA A 9 -8.12 5.05 -3.76
CA ALA A 9 -9.39 4.34 -3.95
C ALA A 9 -10.47 4.85 -2.98
N LEU A 10 -10.14 4.89 -1.68
CA LEU A 10 -11.05 5.35 -0.65
C LEU A 10 -11.47 6.80 -0.83
N LEU A 11 -10.53 7.71 -1.13
CA LEU A 11 -10.90 9.11 -1.35
C LEU A 11 -11.84 9.28 -2.55
N GLY A 12 -11.59 8.54 -3.64
CA GLY A 12 -12.47 8.54 -4.80
C GLY A 12 -13.91 8.15 -4.41
N CYS A 13 -14.07 7.00 -3.75
CA CYS A 13 -15.37 6.54 -3.28
C CYS A 13 -16.01 7.50 -2.27
N LEU A 14 -15.25 7.99 -1.28
CA LEU A 14 -15.76 8.95 -0.28
C LEU A 14 -16.25 10.25 -0.91
N SER A 15 -15.59 10.72 -1.98
CA SER A 15 -16.07 11.92 -2.71
C SER A 15 -17.44 11.69 -3.34
N LEU A 16 -17.70 10.49 -3.87
CA LEU A 16 -19.01 10.10 -4.38
C LEU A 16 -20.05 10.03 -3.24
N ALA A 17 -19.69 9.46 -2.09
CA ALA A 17 -20.58 9.42 -0.93
C ALA A 17 -20.97 10.84 -0.45
N VAL A 18 -20.03 11.79 -0.45
CA VAL A 18 -20.30 13.19 -0.11
C VAL A 18 -21.26 13.84 -1.13
N GLU A 19 -21.04 13.61 -2.43
CA GLU A 19 -21.97 14.10 -3.46
C GLU A 19 -23.38 13.52 -3.26
N LEU A 20 -23.49 12.22 -3.00
CA LEU A 20 -24.75 11.54 -2.76
C LEU A 20 -25.44 12.05 -1.49
N ALA A 21 -24.71 12.25 -0.39
CA ALA A 21 -25.23 12.83 0.85
C ALA A 21 -25.70 14.28 0.66
N GLY A 22 -25.05 15.02 -0.23
CA GLY A 22 -25.46 16.37 -0.65
C GLY A 22 -26.66 16.42 -1.60
N GLY A 23 -27.27 15.28 -1.93
CA GLY A 23 -28.44 15.19 -2.82
C GLY A 23 -28.11 15.17 -4.31
N ALA A 24 -26.85 14.96 -4.71
CA ALA A 24 -26.49 14.90 -6.13
C ALA A 24 -27.06 13.66 -6.83
N GLY A 25 -27.36 13.77 -8.12
CA GLY A 25 -27.94 12.69 -8.91
C GLY A 25 -29.46 12.57 -8.78
N PRO A 26 -30.12 11.74 -9.61
CA PRO A 26 -31.57 11.59 -9.65
C PRO A 26 -32.18 11.14 -8.31
N SER A 27 -33.38 11.67 -8.00
CA SER A 27 -34.10 11.39 -6.75
C SER A 27 -35.33 10.51 -6.92
N GLU A 28 -35.88 10.42 -8.13
CA GLU A 28 -37.15 9.72 -8.41
C GLU A 28 -36.97 8.47 -9.25
N ASP A 29 -35.87 8.37 -10.01
CA ASP A 29 -35.59 7.27 -10.93
C ASP A 29 -34.37 6.46 -10.47
N LEU A 30 -34.61 5.18 -10.23
CA LEU A 30 -33.61 4.23 -9.73
C LEU A 30 -32.53 3.93 -10.78
N GLY A 31 -32.92 3.74 -12.04
CA GLY A 31 -31.99 3.44 -13.13
C GLY A 31 -31.12 4.64 -13.49
N ALA A 32 -31.68 5.85 -13.44
CA ALA A 32 -30.93 7.07 -13.66
C ALA A 32 -29.93 7.33 -12.52
N LEU A 33 -30.27 6.96 -11.27
CA LEU A 33 -29.33 7.03 -10.14
C LEU A 33 -28.19 6.00 -10.29
N GLU A 34 -28.48 4.78 -10.73
CA GLU A 34 -27.46 3.80 -11.08
C GLU A 34 -26.51 4.34 -12.17
N GLU A 35 -27.06 4.89 -13.25
CA GLU A 35 -26.27 5.44 -14.34
C GLU A 35 -25.37 6.59 -13.85
N PHE A 36 -25.91 7.51 -13.05
CA PHE A 36 -25.15 8.59 -12.43
C PHE A 36 -23.95 8.06 -11.63
N VAL A 37 -24.17 7.05 -10.78
CA VAL A 37 -23.09 6.42 -10.00
C VAL A 37 -22.07 5.75 -10.92
N GLY A 38 -22.53 5.03 -11.95
CA GLY A 38 -21.69 4.39 -12.95
C GLY A 38 -20.77 5.38 -13.69
N GLN A 39 -21.32 6.54 -14.08
CA GLN A 39 -20.59 7.64 -14.72
C GLN A 39 -19.55 8.26 -13.78
N LYS A 40 -19.91 8.53 -12.52
CA LYS A 40 -18.98 9.07 -11.51
C LYS A 40 -17.81 8.13 -11.24
N LEU A 41 -18.08 6.84 -11.10
CA LEU A 41 -17.02 5.82 -10.96
C LEU A 41 -16.16 5.73 -12.22
N GLY A 42 -16.77 5.81 -13.40
CA GLY A 42 -16.04 5.86 -14.67
C GLY A 42 -15.09 7.05 -14.75
N PHE A 43 -15.53 8.23 -14.31
CA PHE A 43 -14.70 9.42 -14.22
C PHE A 43 -13.55 9.26 -13.22
N LEU A 44 -13.82 8.74 -12.02
CA LEU A 44 -12.79 8.51 -11.00
C LEU A 44 -11.66 7.59 -11.50
N LEU A 45 -11.99 6.56 -12.28
CA LEU A 45 -11.00 5.64 -12.87
C LEU A 45 -10.01 6.34 -13.81
N THR A 46 -10.40 7.46 -14.42
CA THR A 46 -9.50 8.24 -15.28
C THR A 46 -8.41 8.98 -14.51
N ALA A 47 -8.56 9.18 -13.19
CA ALA A 47 -7.63 9.97 -12.40
C ALA A 47 -6.25 9.31 -12.28
N ARG A 48 -6.19 7.99 -12.14
CA ARG A 48 -4.96 7.18 -12.10
C ARG A 48 -5.22 5.76 -12.65
N PRO A 49 -5.15 5.55 -13.97
CA PRO A 49 -5.46 4.28 -14.62
C PRO A 49 -4.59 3.10 -14.17
N THR A 50 -3.40 3.37 -13.61
CA THR A 50 -2.47 2.34 -13.11
C THR A 50 -2.82 1.81 -11.72
N ALA A 51 -3.69 2.49 -10.98
CA ALA A 51 -4.08 2.09 -9.63
C ALA A 51 -5.14 0.97 -9.68
N ALA A 52 -4.70 -0.29 -9.79
CA ALA A 52 -5.59 -1.45 -9.84
C ALA A 52 -6.56 -1.53 -8.66
N ASN A 53 -6.18 -1.03 -7.48
CA ASN A 53 -7.05 -0.99 -6.30
C ASN A 53 -8.31 -0.13 -6.57
N LEU A 54 -8.17 1.03 -7.21
CA LEU A 54 -9.32 1.87 -7.56
C LEU A 54 -10.22 1.17 -8.59
N GLY A 55 -9.62 0.50 -9.58
CA GLY A 55 -10.32 -0.34 -10.55
C GLY A 55 -11.19 -1.40 -9.91
N ARG A 56 -10.59 -2.21 -9.03
CA ARG A 56 -11.28 -3.30 -8.33
C ARG A 56 -12.39 -2.81 -7.42
N GLU A 57 -12.14 -1.76 -6.63
CA GLU A 57 -13.17 -1.22 -5.73
C GLU A 57 -14.31 -0.55 -6.49
N ALA A 58 -14.05 0.11 -7.63
CA ALA A 58 -15.09 0.65 -8.49
C ALA A 58 -15.97 -0.45 -9.09
N GLU A 59 -15.38 -1.56 -9.56
CA GLU A 59 -16.14 -2.71 -10.07
C GLU A 59 -16.97 -3.40 -8.97
N ARG A 60 -16.41 -3.55 -7.76
CA ARG A 60 -17.16 -4.08 -6.61
C ARG A 60 -18.36 -3.20 -6.25
N LEU A 61 -18.16 -1.88 -6.22
CA LEU A 61 -19.24 -0.95 -5.95
C LEU A 61 -20.30 -0.96 -7.07
N ARG A 62 -19.90 -1.05 -8.34
CA ARG A 62 -20.85 -1.21 -9.47
C ARG A 62 -21.68 -2.48 -9.35
N ALA A 63 -21.05 -3.60 -9.01
CA ALA A 63 -21.75 -4.86 -8.80
C ALA A 63 -22.74 -4.77 -7.63
N PHE A 64 -22.33 -4.15 -6.52
CA PHE A 64 -23.19 -3.90 -5.36
C PHE A 64 -24.41 -3.05 -5.72
N VAL A 65 -24.22 -1.95 -6.46
CA VAL A 65 -25.31 -1.07 -6.93
C VAL A 65 -26.28 -1.84 -7.81
N ARG A 66 -25.79 -2.58 -8.81
CA ARG A 66 -26.63 -3.41 -9.70
C ARG A 66 -27.50 -4.38 -8.94
N GLN A 67 -26.92 -5.09 -7.98
CA GLN A 67 -27.65 -6.05 -7.15
C GLN A 67 -28.76 -5.39 -6.34
N LEU A 68 -28.52 -4.17 -5.82
CA LEU A 68 -29.55 -3.42 -5.10
C LEU A 68 -30.66 -2.92 -6.01
N VAL A 69 -30.33 -2.46 -7.22
CA VAL A 69 -31.31 -2.01 -8.22
C VAL A 69 -32.23 -3.15 -8.64
N GLU A 70 -31.70 -4.37 -8.76
CA GLU A 70 -32.47 -5.58 -9.08
C GLU A 70 -33.35 -6.08 -7.91
N THR A 71 -33.13 -5.56 -6.69
CA THR A 71 -33.90 -5.98 -5.51
C THR A 71 -35.30 -5.35 -5.51
N PRO A 72 -36.39 -6.16 -5.44
CA PRO A 72 -37.75 -5.64 -5.47
C PRO A 72 -38.05 -4.67 -4.32
N GLY A 73 -38.63 -3.51 -4.65
CA GLY A 73 -39.10 -2.54 -3.65
C GLY A 73 -38.04 -1.58 -3.13
N VAL A 74 -36.80 -1.62 -3.65
CA VAL A 74 -35.77 -0.62 -3.34
C VAL A 74 -36.15 0.72 -3.97
N THR A 75 -36.15 1.76 -3.14
CA THR A 75 -36.36 3.15 -3.54
C THR A 75 -35.03 3.84 -3.89
N PRO A 76 -35.02 4.92 -4.70
CA PRO A 76 -33.80 5.69 -4.96
C PRO A 76 -33.13 6.21 -3.68
N GLN A 77 -33.92 6.57 -2.65
CA GLN A 77 -33.41 7.00 -1.35
C GLN A 77 -32.67 5.86 -0.63
N GLN A 78 -33.26 4.66 -0.58
CA GLN A 78 -32.63 3.50 0.03
C GLN A 78 -31.35 3.07 -0.72
N LEU A 79 -31.35 3.15 -2.05
CA LEU A 79 -30.15 2.89 -2.85
C LEU A 79 -29.03 3.87 -2.49
N ARG A 80 -29.35 5.16 -2.41
CA ARG A 80 -28.42 6.22 -2.03
C ARG A 80 -27.81 5.98 -0.64
N GLU A 81 -28.64 5.72 0.35
CA GLU A 81 -28.22 5.41 1.72
C GLU A 81 -27.31 4.17 1.75
N SER A 82 -27.71 3.10 1.05
CA SER A 82 -26.94 1.86 0.99
C SER A 82 -25.56 2.03 0.33
N ILE A 83 -25.46 2.89 -0.69
CA ILE A 83 -24.17 3.22 -1.33
C ILE A 83 -23.27 4.00 -0.35
N ILE A 84 -23.82 4.97 0.37
CA ILE A 84 -23.07 5.75 1.36
C ILE A 84 -22.57 4.81 2.47
N GLU A 85 -23.43 3.97 3.03
CA GLU A 85 -23.08 3.00 4.07
C GLU A 85 -22.01 2.01 3.59
N TYR A 86 -22.11 1.52 2.35
CA TYR A 86 -21.10 0.66 1.76
C TYR A 86 -19.72 1.35 1.74
N ILE A 87 -19.68 2.59 1.27
CA ILE A 87 -18.45 3.38 1.14
C ILE A 87 -17.85 3.71 2.52
N GLU A 88 -18.68 4.08 3.50
CA GLU A 88 -18.25 4.30 4.89
C GLU A 88 -17.70 3.00 5.51
N GLY A 89 -18.33 1.87 5.20
CA GLY A 89 -17.86 0.54 5.59
C GLY A 89 -16.47 0.21 5.05
N LEU A 90 -16.11 0.67 3.84
CA LEU A 90 -14.76 0.49 3.29
C LEU A 90 -13.69 1.20 4.13
N LEU A 91 -13.99 2.40 4.64
CA LEU A 91 -13.05 3.18 5.45
C LEU A 91 -12.74 2.46 6.77
N GLU A 92 -13.78 1.98 7.46
CA GLU A 92 -13.60 1.28 8.72
C GLU A 92 -12.94 -0.09 8.52
N LYS A 93 -13.30 -0.80 7.45
CA LYS A 93 -12.63 -2.03 7.03
C LYS A 93 -11.13 -1.81 6.83
N ASP A 94 -10.72 -0.81 6.04
CA ASP A 94 -9.29 -0.57 5.77
C ASP A 94 -8.52 -0.23 7.06
N ARG A 95 -9.11 0.55 7.98
CA ARG A 95 -8.51 0.85 9.29
C ARG A 95 -8.31 -0.41 10.14
N ARG A 96 -9.32 -1.26 10.23
CA ARG A 96 -9.25 -2.52 10.96
C ARG A 96 -8.20 -3.44 10.36
N ASP A 97 -8.21 -3.59 9.04
CA ASP A 97 -7.31 -4.48 8.31
C ASP A 97 -5.85 -4.01 8.46
N ASN A 98 -5.57 -2.71 8.36
CA ASN A 98 -4.25 -2.14 8.62
C ASN A 98 -3.75 -2.42 10.05
N ARG A 99 -4.64 -2.36 11.06
CA ARG A 99 -4.29 -2.74 12.44
C ARG A 99 -3.98 -4.22 12.56
N ASN A 100 -4.76 -5.09 11.90
CA ASN A 100 -4.52 -6.53 11.89
C ASN A 100 -3.17 -6.86 11.21
N ILE A 101 -2.88 -6.27 10.06
CA ILE A 101 -1.57 -6.38 9.38
C ILE A 101 -0.44 -6.02 10.35
N GLY A 102 -0.55 -4.89 11.04
CA GLY A 102 0.44 -4.47 12.03
C GLY A 102 0.59 -5.48 13.16
N ALA A 103 -0.53 -5.96 13.72
CA ALA A 103 -0.53 -6.90 14.83
C ALA A 103 0.04 -8.28 14.47
N HIS A 104 -0.36 -8.84 13.32
CA HIS A 104 0.14 -10.12 12.80
C HIS A 104 1.63 -10.04 12.46
N GLY A 105 2.03 -8.99 11.73
CA GLY A 105 3.43 -8.74 11.38
C GLY A 105 4.32 -8.61 12.61
N ALA A 106 3.91 -7.81 13.60
CA ALA A 106 4.66 -7.62 14.83
C ALA A 106 4.82 -8.93 15.62
N SER A 107 3.73 -9.69 15.79
CA SER A 107 3.77 -10.96 16.51
C SER A 107 4.67 -11.99 15.81
N HIS A 108 4.57 -12.10 14.49
CA HIS A 108 5.36 -13.05 13.73
C HIS A 108 6.85 -12.68 13.68
N ILE A 109 7.18 -11.40 13.53
CA ILE A 109 8.57 -10.92 13.60
C ILE A 109 9.17 -11.24 14.98
N LEU A 110 8.48 -10.91 16.08
CA LEU A 110 8.98 -11.19 17.42
C LEU A 110 9.15 -12.68 17.69
N GLY A 111 8.25 -13.52 17.18
CA GLY A 111 8.36 -14.98 17.28
C GLY A 111 9.57 -15.57 16.57
N ARG A 112 10.16 -14.86 15.60
CA ARG A 112 11.37 -15.30 14.87
C ARG A 112 12.67 -14.69 15.40
N VAL A 113 12.62 -13.80 16.40
CA VAL A 113 13.82 -13.15 16.95
C VAL A 113 14.46 -14.06 18.01
N PRO A 114 15.68 -14.58 17.77
CA PRO A 114 16.35 -15.44 18.73
C PRO A 114 16.65 -14.68 20.03
N GLY A 115 16.31 -15.27 21.18
CA GLY A 115 16.59 -14.69 22.50
C GLY A 115 15.60 -13.63 22.99
N GLY A 116 14.62 -13.24 22.18
CA GLY A 116 13.65 -12.20 22.52
C GLY A 116 14.25 -10.78 22.56
N GLY A 117 13.44 -9.81 22.96
CA GLY A 117 13.85 -8.40 23.08
C GLY A 117 13.42 -7.50 21.91
N PRO A 118 13.73 -6.19 22.00
CA PRO A 118 13.27 -5.22 21.02
C PRO A 118 14.02 -5.37 19.69
N VAL A 119 13.29 -5.18 18.58
CA VAL A 119 13.84 -5.37 17.24
C VAL A 119 14.28 -4.08 16.57
N THR A 120 15.27 -4.17 15.69
CA THR A 120 15.63 -3.11 14.76
C THR A 120 15.14 -3.46 13.35
N LEU A 121 14.32 -2.59 12.77
CA LEU A 121 13.75 -2.79 11.44
C LEU A 121 14.38 -1.87 10.40
N LEU A 122 14.25 -2.26 9.13
CA LEU A 122 14.43 -1.38 7.98
C LEU A 122 13.15 -1.37 7.14
N THR A 123 12.74 -0.20 6.68
CA THR A 123 11.58 -0.01 5.80
C THR A 123 11.90 0.92 4.62
N HIS A 124 11.01 0.93 3.64
CA HIS A 124 11.20 1.61 2.36
C HIS A 124 9.90 2.28 1.90
N CYS A 125 10.02 3.41 1.18
CA CYS A 125 8.90 4.21 0.71
C CYS A 125 8.07 4.77 1.88
N ASN A 126 6.77 5.04 1.64
CA ASN A 126 5.82 5.39 2.69
C ASN A 126 4.58 4.51 2.59
N THR A 127 4.30 3.81 3.68
CA THR A 127 3.17 2.87 3.81
C THR A 127 2.37 3.14 5.09
N GLY A 128 2.43 4.37 5.58
CA GLY A 128 1.81 4.80 6.83
C GLY A 128 0.38 5.30 6.66
N THR A 129 -0.05 6.15 7.58
CA THR A 129 -1.34 6.85 7.56
C THR A 129 -1.45 7.75 6.32
N LEU A 130 -0.34 8.29 5.81
CA LEU A 130 -0.36 9.11 4.59
C LEU A 130 -0.47 8.28 3.29
N ALA A 131 -0.62 6.96 3.39
CA ALA A 131 -0.77 6.05 2.26
C ALA A 131 -2.02 5.14 2.34
N THR A 132 -2.76 5.20 3.44
CA THR A 132 -3.90 4.30 3.77
C THR A 132 -5.01 5.07 4.48
N ALA A 133 -6.12 4.41 4.87
CA ALA A 133 -7.15 5.03 5.72
C ALA A 133 -6.66 5.43 7.13
N GLY A 134 -5.50 4.93 7.53
CA GLY A 134 -4.90 5.13 8.84
C GLY A 134 -4.07 3.94 9.27
N TYR A 135 -3.16 4.18 10.22
CA TYR A 135 -2.22 3.18 10.79
C TYR A 135 -1.16 2.68 9.80
N GLY A 136 -1.52 2.33 8.57
CA GLY A 136 -0.62 1.85 7.54
C GLY A 136 -0.36 0.35 7.57
N THR A 137 0.42 -0.13 6.60
CA THR A 137 0.79 -1.54 6.45
C THR A 137 2.16 -1.83 7.08
N ALA A 138 3.29 -1.63 6.38
CA ALA A 138 4.62 -1.87 6.94
C ALA A 138 4.95 -0.90 8.09
N LEU A 139 4.62 0.38 7.95
CA LEU A 139 4.64 1.34 9.06
C LEU A 139 3.62 0.99 10.17
N GLY A 140 2.54 0.29 9.86
CA GLY A 140 1.62 -0.29 10.85
C GLY A 140 2.29 -1.38 11.68
N VAL A 141 3.11 -2.24 11.07
CA VAL A 141 3.95 -3.23 11.77
C VAL A 141 4.95 -2.53 12.70
N VAL A 142 5.61 -1.47 12.21
CA VAL A 142 6.52 -0.64 13.02
C VAL A 142 5.78 -0.04 14.23
N ARG A 143 4.59 0.55 14.02
CA ARG A 143 3.74 1.10 15.07
C ARG A 143 3.34 0.05 16.10
N ALA A 144 2.93 -1.15 15.65
CA ALA A 144 2.55 -2.24 16.53
C ALA A 144 3.72 -2.71 17.41
N LEU A 145 4.93 -2.80 16.86
CA LEU A 145 6.13 -3.13 17.63
C LEU A 145 6.48 -2.03 18.65
N HIS A 146 6.37 -0.76 18.24
CA HIS A 146 6.62 0.38 19.12
C HIS A 146 5.64 0.45 20.29
N GLN A 147 4.33 0.29 20.02
CA GLN A 147 3.28 0.25 21.03
C GLN A 147 3.46 -0.88 22.06
N ARG A 148 4.11 -1.97 21.66
CA ARG A 148 4.47 -3.10 22.53
C ARG A 148 5.81 -2.91 23.26
N GLY A 149 6.47 -1.76 23.14
CA GLY A 149 7.81 -1.52 23.69
C GLY A 149 8.89 -2.46 23.10
N SER A 150 8.61 -3.08 21.96
CA SER A 150 9.43 -4.13 21.35
C SER A 150 10.16 -3.66 20.09
N LEU A 151 10.27 -2.34 19.89
CA LEU A 151 11.01 -1.73 18.80
C LEU A 151 12.18 -0.92 19.36
N SER A 152 13.40 -1.28 18.98
CA SER A 152 14.60 -0.52 19.31
C SER A 152 14.78 0.67 18.36
N ARG A 153 14.67 0.40 17.05
CA ARG A 153 14.84 1.39 15.98
C ARG A 153 14.14 0.96 14.70
N VAL A 154 13.80 1.94 13.87
CA VAL A 154 13.52 1.71 12.46
C VAL A 154 14.42 2.59 11.59
N PHE A 155 15.08 1.97 10.62
CA PHE A 155 15.75 2.66 9.53
C PHE A 155 14.77 2.87 8.39
N CYS A 156 14.68 4.10 7.89
CA CYS A 156 13.84 4.43 6.74
C CYS A 156 14.74 4.98 5.64
N THR A 157 14.70 4.36 4.47
CA THR A 157 15.44 4.83 3.30
C THR A 157 14.78 6.08 2.70
N GLU A 158 15.56 6.99 2.12
CA GLU A 158 15.03 8.22 1.52
C GLU A 158 13.98 7.96 0.41
N THR A 159 14.15 6.89 -0.38
CA THR A 159 13.27 6.46 -1.47
C THR A 159 13.28 7.42 -2.66
N ARG A 160 14.43 7.55 -3.32
CA ARG A 160 14.59 8.32 -4.55
C ARG A 160 13.74 7.74 -5.71
N PRO A 161 13.39 8.57 -6.71
CA PRO A 161 13.66 10.00 -6.76
C PRO A 161 12.67 10.87 -5.95
N TYR A 162 11.57 10.29 -5.48
CA TYR A 162 10.42 11.01 -4.93
C TYR A 162 10.50 11.34 -3.43
N ASN A 163 11.51 10.80 -2.75
CA ASN A 163 11.87 11.11 -1.36
C ASN A 163 10.75 10.82 -0.36
N GLN A 164 9.99 9.75 -0.56
CA GLN A 164 8.80 9.50 0.27
C GLN A 164 9.15 8.99 1.65
N GLY A 165 10.23 8.22 1.79
CA GLY A 165 10.66 7.77 3.12
C GLY A 165 11.20 8.93 3.96
N SER A 166 12.05 9.78 3.37
CA SER A 166 12.61 10.94 4.07
C SER A 166 11.57 12.03 4.35
N ARG A 167 10.61 12.28 3.44
CA ARG A 167 9.60 13.34 3.60
C ARG A 167 8.38 12.90 4.40
N LEU A 168 7.92 11.66 4.23
CA LEU A 168 6.63 11.21 4.76
C LEU A 168 6.82 10.20 5.89
N SER A 169 7.55 9.12 5.68
CA SER A 169 7.70 8.09 6.72
C SER A 169 8.46 8.61 7.93
N ALA A 170 9.55 9.34 7.73
CA ALA A 170 10.28 9.94 8.83
C ALA A 170 9.43 10.97 9.60
N LEU A 171 8.59 11.74 8.89
CA LEU A 171 7.64 12.67 9.50
C LEU A 171 6.62 11.93 10.38
N GLU A 172 5.97 10.90 9.83
CA GLU A 172 4.98 10.08 10.52
C GLU A 172 5.57 9.39 11.76
N LEU A 173 6.71 8.72 11.60
CA LEU A 173 7.36 7.97 12.67
C LEU A 173 7.85 8.89 13.79
N ARG A 174 8.44 10.03 13.45
CA ARG A 174 8.84 11.04 14.44
C ARG A 174 7.62 11.60 15.19
N HIS A 175 6.52 11.89 14.48
CA HIS A 175 5.28 12.37 15.09
C HIS A 175 4.75 11.37 16.13
N ASP A 176 4.84 10.07 15.83
CA ASP A 176 4.37 9.00 16.70
C ASP A 176 5.37 8.63 17.83
N GLY A 177 6.47 9.37 17.98
CA GLY A 177 7.51 9.08 18.99
C GLY A 177 8.37 7.85 18.67
N VAL A 178 8.24 7.28 17.47
CA VAL A 178 9.02 6.12 17.04
C VAL A 178 10.47 6.54 16.79
N PRO A 179 11.46 5.82 17.35
CA PRO A 179 12.86 6.21 17.20
C PRO A 179 13.37 5.78 15.81
N VAL A 180 13.29 6.71 14.86
CA VAL A 180 13.59 6.53 13.43
C VAL A 180 14.95 7.12 13.04
N THR A 181 15.60 6.52 12.04
CA THR A 181 16.80 7.08 11.39
C THR A 181 16.64 7.05 9.87
N ILE A 182 16.81 8.20 9.21
CA ILE A 182 16.82 8.29 7.75
C ILE A 182 18.18 7.83 7.24
N ILE A 183 18.18 7.05 6.17
CA ILE A 183 19.39 6.67 5.43
C ILE A 183 19.19 6.89 3.93
N ALA A 184 20.27 7.12 3.18
CA ALA A 184 20.23 7.05 1.73
C ALA A 184 19.87 5.63 1.27
N ASP A 185 19.27 5.49 0.09
CA ASP A 185 18.92 4.16 -0.44
C ASP A 185 20.18 3.28 -0.60
N SER A 186 21.31 3.88 -0.97
CA SER A 186 22.63 3.23 -1.11
C SER A 186 23.26 2.78 0.21
N ALA A 187 22.82 3.33 1.35
CA ALA A 187 23.33 2.98 2.66
C ALA A 187 22.60 1.77 3.29
N ALA A 188 21.55 1.25 2.66
CA ALA A 188 20.71 0.21 3.23
C ALA A 188 21.49 -1.09 3.55
N ALA A 189 22.35 -1.56 2.63
CA ALA A 189 23.17 -2.75 2.88
C ALA A 189 24.17 -2.53 4.02
N ALA A 190 24.81 -1.35 4.08
CA ALA A 190 25.70 -1.01 5.19
C ALA A 190 24.95 -0.95 6.53
N ALA A 191 23.74 -0.37 6.55
CA ALA A 191 22.89 -0.34 7.74
C ALA A 191 22.48 -1.75 8.19
N MET A 192 22.11 -2.62 7.26
CA MET A 192 21.79 -4.02 7.57
C MET A 192 22.96 -4.73 8.27
N ARG A 193 24.19 -4.55 7.75
CA ARG A 193 25.39 -5.19 8.29
C ARG A 193 25.87 -4.56 9.62
N GLU A 194 25.82 -3.25 9.74
CA GLU A 194 26.54 -2.53 10.80
C GLU A 194 25.64 -1.96 11.90
N ARG A 195 24.32 -1.91 11.68
CA ARG A 195 23.36 -1.31 12.62
C ARG A 195 22.36 -2.31 13.21
N GLY A 196 22.63 -3.61 13.05
CA GLY A 196 21.87 -4.67 13.70
C GLY A 196 20.42 -4.77 13.22
N VAL A 197 20.16 -4.54 11.93
CA VAL A 197 18.81 -4.76 11.35
C VAL A 197 18.46 -6.24 11.43
N GLN A 198 17.29 -6.56 11.99
CA GLN A 198 16.83 -7.91 12.23
C GLN A 198 15.69 -8.33 11.30
N ALA A 199 14.99 -7.37 10.69
CA ALA A 199 14.02 -7.65 9.64
C ALA A 199 13.83 -6.43 8.72
N VAL A 200 13.49 -6.70 7.47
CA VAL A 200 13.05 -5.69 6.50
C VAL A 200 11.55 -5.83 6.32
N VAL A 201 10.80 -4.74 6.40
CA VAL A 201 9.35 -4.74 6.19
C VAL A 201 8.99 -3.62 5.21
N VAL A 202 8.39 -3.98 4.08
CA VAL A 202 7.99 -3.06 3.01
C VAL A 202 6.50 -3.21 2.70
N GLY A 203 5.93 -2.23 1.99
CA GLY A 203 4.58 -2.35 1.44
C GLY A 203 4.55 -3.12 0.11
N ALA A 204 3.40 -3.10 -0.54
CA ALA A 204 3.23 -3.51 -1.93
C ALA A 204 2.32 -2.53 -2.67
N ASP A 205 2.55 -2.39 -3.98
CA ASP A 205 1.57 -1.80 -4.90
C ASP A 205 0.68 -2.88 -5.52
N ARG A 206 1.28 -4.06 -5.80
CA ARG A 206 0.55 -5.23 -6.30
C ARG A 206 1.28 -6.52 -5.94
N VAL A 207 0.52 -7.55 -5.60
CA VAL A 207 1.04 -8.91 -5.36
C VAL A 207 0.42 -9.86 -6.37
N ALA A 208 1.23 -10.55 -7.18
CA ALA A 208 0.75 -11.55 -8.13
C ALA A 208 0.38 -12.87 -7.43
N ALA A 209 -0.31 -13.77 -8.14
CA ALA A 209 -0.79 -15.04 -7.58
C ALA A 209 0.33 -15.96 -7.03
N ASN A 210 1.53 -15.93 -7.63
CA ASN A 210 2.70 -16.65 -7.12
C ASN A 210 3.41 -15.95 -5.95
N GLY A 211 2.93 -14.78 -5.53
CA GLY A 211 3.51 -13.95 -4.48
C GLY A 211 4.61 -13.01 -4.94
N ASP A 212 4.87 -12.86 -6.25
CA ASP A 212 5.76 -11.79 -6.73
C ASP A 212 5.17 -10.42 -6.40
N VAL A 213 6.02 -9.49 -5.98
CA VAL A 213 5.56 -8.20 -5.46
C VAL A 213 6.11 -7.06 -6.30
N ALA A 214 5.22 -6.29 -6.92
CA ALA A 214 5.57 -4.97 -7.42
C ALA A 214 5.47 -3.95 -6.28
N ASN A 215 6.56 -3.24 -6.03
CA ASN A 215 6.60 -2.15 -5.04
C ASN A 215 7.59 -1.06 -5.51
N LYS A 216 7.66 0.05 -4.76
CA LYS A 216 8.51 1.20 -5.09
C LYS A 216 9.95 0.75 -5.43
N ILE A 217 10.48 1.32 -6.51
CA ILE A 217 11.86 1.09 -6.97
C ILE A 217 12.86 1.17 -5.81
N GLY A 218 13.72 0.15 -5.70
CA GLY A 218 14.61 -0.09 -4.56
C GLY A 218 14.16 -1.26 -3.69
N THR A 219 12.91 -1.72 -3.79
CA THR A 219 12.40 -2.84 -2.99
C THR A 219 13.12 -4.14 -3.33
N PHE A 220 13.26 -4.46 -4.62
CA PHE A 220 14.01 -5.62 -5.06
C PHE A 220 15.47 -5.58 -4.59
N GLN A 221 16.12 -4.42 -4.68
CA GLN A 221 17.49 -4.22 -4.19
C GLN A 221 17.61 -4.52 -2.69
N LEU A 222 16.64 -4.08 -1.88
CA LEU A 222 16.62 -4.39 -0.45
C LEU A 222 16.43 -5.88 -0.19
N ALA A 223 15.58 -6.56 -0.96
CA ALA A 223 15.35 -8.00 -0.81
C ALA A 223 16.62 -8.81 -1.12
N VAL A 224 17.37 -8.43 -2.17
CA VAL A 224 18.68 -9.03 -2.50
C VAL A 224 19.69 -8.83 -1.36
N ALA A 225 19.81 -7.62 -0.83
CA ALA A 225 20.72 -7.33 0.28
C ALA A 225 20.34 -8.10 1.56
N ALA A 226 19.05 -8.12 1.90
CA ALA A 226 18.52 -8.84 3.06
C ALA A 226 18.80 -10.35 2.96
N ARG A 227 18.57 -10.94 1.78
CA ARG A 227 18.86 -12.35 1.50
C ARG A 227 20.35 -12.68 1.71
N HIS A 228 21.25 -11.84 1.22
CA HIS A 228 22.69 -12.02 1.39
C HIS A 228 23.11 -12.05 2.87
N MET A 229 22.42 -11.28 3.72
CA MET A 229 22.73 -11.16 5.16
C MET A 229 21.91 -12.11 6.05
N GLY A 230 21.06 -12.96 5.46
CA GLY A 230 20.16 -13.84 6.21
C GLY A 230 19.08 -13.09 7.00
N ILE A 231 18.77 -11.85 6.64
CA ILE A 231 17.75 -11.04 7.28
C ILE A 231 16.39 -11.36 6.65
N PRO A 232 15.34 -11.68 7.44
CA PRO A 232 14.02 -11.96 6.91
C PRO A 232 13.41 -10.71 6.24
N PHE A 233 12.90 -10.90 5.02
CA PHE A 233 12.26 -9.85 4.22
C PHE A 233 10.75 -10.07 4.18
N TYR A 234 10.00 -9.09 4.67
CA TYR A 234 8.55 -9.12 4.76
C TYR A 234 7.90 -8.10 3.82
N VAL A 235 6.77 -8.51 3.26
CA VAL A 235 5.87 -7.61 2.53
C VAL A 235 4.57 -7.49 3.32
N ALA A 236 4.13 -6.27 3.61
CA ALA A 236 2.89 -5.99 4.32
C ALA A 236 1.88 -5.34 3.38
N ALA A 237 0.82 -6.07 3.04
CA ALA A 237 -0.18 -5.66 2.08
C ALA A 237 -1.54 -6.28 2.43
N PRO A 238 -2.65 -5.51 2.34
CA PRO A 238 -3.98 -6.09 2.51
C PRO A 238 -4.29 -7.06 1.35
N SER A 239 -5.17 -8.02 1.59
CA SER A 239 -5.65 -8.96 0.56
C SER A 239 -6.17 -8.25 -0.70
N SER A 240 -6.74 -7.04 -0.55
CA SER A 240 -7.21 -6.19 -1.65
C SER A 240 -6.10 -5.69 -2.60
N THR A 241 -4.83 -5.78 -2.19
CA THR A 241 -3.65 -5.46 -3.02
C THR A 241 -3.16 -6.69 -3.80
N CYS A 242 -3.57 -7.89 -3.41
CA CYS A 242 -3.28 -9.11 -4.13
C CYS A 242 -4.16 -9.23 -5.39
N ASP A 243 -3.54 -9.60 -6.49
CA ASP A 243 -4.14 -9.70 -7.81
C ASP A 243 -4.03 -11.16 -8.31
N PRO A 244 -5.06 -11.99 -8.03
CA PRO A 244 -5.04 -13.40 -8.43
C PRO A 244 -5.14 -13.58 -9.95
N THR A 245 -5.45 -12.52 -10.70
CA THR A 245 -5.53 -12.59 -12.17
C THR A 245 -4.17 -12.60 -12.85
N LEU A 246 -3.11 -12.18 -12.13
CA LEU A 246 -1.74 -12.16 -12.63
C LEU A 246 -0.98 -13.37 -12.10
N ALA A 247 -0.59 -14.27 -13.01
CA ALA A 247 0.13 -15.50 -12.64
C ALA A 247 1.55 -15.24 -12.07
N SER A 248 2.20 -14.14 -12.47
CA SER A 248 3.54 -13.77 -11.99
C SER A 248 3.80 -12.28 -12.10
N GLY A 249 4.83 -11.79 -11.43
CA GLY A 249 5.26 -10.40 -11.46
C GLY A 249 5.72 -9.91 -12.84
N ARG A 250 6.09 -10.84 -13.74
CA ARG A 250 6.45 -10.53 -15.14
C ARG A 250 5.29 -9.90 -15.93
N LEU A 251 4.06 -10.14 -15.51
CA LEU A 251 2.85 -9.61 -16.14
C LEU A 251 2.47 -8.22 -15.60
N ILE A 252 3.19 -7.71 -14.58
CA ILE A 252 2.91 -6.40 -14.01
C ILE A 252 3.57 -5.32 -14.88
N PRO A 253 2.81 -4.39 -15.47
CA PRO A 253 3.38 -3.27 -16.19
C PRO A 253 4.08 -2.32 -15.21
N ILE A 254 5.33 -1.95 -15.53
CA ILE A 254 6.11 -1.01 -14.71
C ILE A 254 5.91 0.40 -15.24
N GLU A 255 5.37 1.28 -14.38
CA GLU A 255 5.22 2.70 -14.69
C GLU A 255 6.61 3.37 -14.77
N GLU A 256 7.03 3.75 -15.97
CA GLU A 256 8.15 4.66 -16.15
C GLU A 256 7.65 6.12 -16.15
N ARG A 257 8.38 6.98 -15.45
CA ARG A 257 8.02 8.39 -15.28
C ARG A 257 9.03 9.30 -15.95
N PRO A 258 8.66 10.57 -16.25
CA PRO A 258 9.56 11.51 -16.91
C PRO A 258 10.92 11.60 -16.21
N GLY A 259 12.00 11.59 -16.98
CA GLY A 259 13.37 11.67 -16.44
C GLY A 259 13.61 12.94 -15.61
N THR A 260 12.87 14.01 -15.88
CA THR A 260 12.90 15.26 -15.11
C THR A 260 12.57 15.07 -13.63
N GLU A 261 11.72 14.08 -13.28
CA GLU A 261 11.40 13.78 -11.88
C GLU A 261 12.60 13.16 -11.13
N LEU A 262 13.57 12.59 -11.86
CA LEU A 262 14.84 12.11 -11.32
C LEU A 262 15.91 13.21 -11.36
N THR A 263 16.06 13.92 -12.49
CA THR A 263 17.14 14.88 -12.68
C THR A 263 16.91 16.21 -11.96
N HIS A 264 15.68 16.55 -11.58
CA HIS A 264 15.36 17.79 -10.88
C HIS A 264 14.85 17.56 -9.47
N LEU A 265 15.22 18.45 -8.54
CA LEU A 265 14.64 18.51 -7.20
C LEU A 265 14.33 19.96 -6.82
N GLY A 266 13.06 20.24 -6.50
CA GLY A 266 12.63 21.61 -6.17
C GLY A 266 12.83 22.62 -7.31
N GLY A 267 12.78 22.16 -8.56
CA GLY A 267 13.04 22.98 -9.75
C GLY A 267 14.52 23.13 -10.11
N VAL A 268 15.43 22.58 -9.32
CA VAL A 268 16.89 22.66 -9.56
C VAL A 268 17.35 21.40 -10.29
N LEU A 269 18.05 21.56 -11.42
CA LEU A 269 18.71 20.48 -12.15
C LEU A 269 19.93 19.97 -11.37
N LEU A 270 19.97 18.66 -11.12
CA LEU A 270 21.02 17.97 -10.35
C LEU A 270 21.90 17.06 -11.22
N ALA A 271 21.43 16.68 -12.40
CA ALA A 271 22.13 15.80 -13.33
C ALA A 271 22.55 16.57 -14.59
N ASP A 272 23.44 15.98 -15.38
CA ASP A 272 23.75 16.47 -16.72
C ASP A 272 22.47 16.44 -17.59
N PRO A 273 22.09 17.53 -18.29
CA PRO A 273 20.88 17.56 -19.11
C PRO A 273 20.99 16.75 -20.40
N GLU A 274 22.18 16.33 -20.82
CA GLU A 274 22.42 15.63 -22.10
C GLU A 274 22.39 14.10 -21.98
N VAL A 275 22.27 13.55 -20.76
CA VAL A 275 22.27 12.09 -20.55
C VAL A 275 20.86 11.50 -20.56
N ASP A 276 20.75 10.29 -21.11
CA ASP A 276 19.52 9.50 -21.05
C ASP A 276 19.18 9.10 -19.61
N VAL A 277 17.88 9.06 -19.30
CA VAL A 277 17.37 8.77 -17.96
C VAL A 277 16.42 7.59 -18.01
N TRP A 278 16.69 6.58 -17.20
CA TRP A 278 15.77 5.50 -16.90
C TRP A 278 15.17 5.72 -15.50
N ASN A 279 13.86 5.93 -15.43
CA ASN A 279 13.14 6.28 -14.19
C ASN A 279 11.90 5.38 -13.96
N PRO A 280 12.11 4.08 -13.68
CA PRO A 280 11.03 3.19 -13.30
C PRO A 280 10.51 3.55 -11.91
N SER A 281 9.19 3.60 -11.75
CA SER A 281 8.54 3.93 -10.48
C SER A 281 8.51 2.75 -9.52
N PHE A 282 8.60 1.53 -10.06
CA PHE A 282 8.45 0.29 -9.33
C PHE A 282 9.47 -0.74 -9.83
N ASP A 283 9.79 -1.71 -8.99
CA ASP A 283 10.45 -2.95 -9.38
C ASP A 283 9.63 -4.15 -8.91
N VAL A 284 9.96 -5.34 -9.42
CA VAL A 284 9.35 -6.60 -9.00
C VAL A 284 10.35 -7.32 -8.11
N THR A 285 9.94 -7.63 -6.88
CA THR A 285 10.63 -8.53 -5.98
C THR A 285 10.12 -9.95 -6.20
N PRO A 286 10.95 -10.88 -6.70
CA PRO A 286 10.57 -12.27 -6.83
C PRO A 286 10.24 -12.91 -5.48
N HIS A 287 9.22 -13.76 -5.46
CA HIS A 287 8.71 -14.34 -4.23
C HIS A 287 9.75 -15.15 -3.44
N GLU A 288 10.77 -15.72 -4.09
CA GLU A 288 11.87 -16.43 -3.43
C GLU A 288 12.73 -15.55 -2.51
N LEU A 289 12.69 -14.22 -2.68
CA LEU A 289 13.38 -13.27 -1.82
C LEU A 289 12.52 -12.80 -0.63
N ILE A 290 11.22 -13.14 -0.61
CA ILE A 290 10.30 -12.80 0.48
C ILE A 290 10.39 -13.87 1.58
N THR A 291 11.53 -13.87 2.28
CA THR A 291 11.90 -14.91 3.26
C THR A 291 11.17 -14.80 4.60
N GLY A 292 10.63 -13.61 4.92
CA GLY A 292 9.83 -13.36 6.11
C GLY A 292 8.39 -13.84 5.93
N GLY A 293 7.81 -13.57 4.77
CA GLY A 293 6.41 -13.86 4.43
C GLY A 293 5.64 -12.60 4.04
N ILE A 294 4.41 -12.81 3.59
CA ILE A 294 3.46 -11.78 3.18
C ILE A 294 2.45 -11.59 4.31
N ILE A 295 2.47 -10.41 4.92
CA ILE A 295 1.65 -10.01 6.06
C ILE A 295 0.36 -9.37 5.52
N THR A 296 -0.77 -9.99 5.85
CA THR A 296 -2.12 -9.54 5.49
C THR A 296 -2.95 -9.32 6.75
N GLU A 297 -4.19 -8.90 6.59
CA GLU A 297 -5.16 -8.77 7.67
C GLU A 297 -5.63 -10.11 8.25
N TRP A 298 -5.31 -11.23 7.59
CA TRP A 298 -5.67 -12.60 8.02
C TRP A 298 -4.51 -13.35 8.69
N GLY A 299 -3.28 -12.87 8.52
CA GLY A 299 -2.11 -13.54 9.05
C GLY A 299 -0.84 -13.26 8.26
N VAL A 300 0.18 -14.08 8.50
CA VAL A 300 1.45 -14.03 7.76
C VAL A 300 1.63 -15.34 7.02
N PHE A 301 1.78 -15.24 5.69
CA PHE A 301 1.80 -16.41 4.80
C PHE A 301 3.13 -16.53 4.07
N ALA A 302 3.58 -17.75 3.80
CA ALA A 302 4.61 -17.95 2.80
C ALA A 302 4.03 -17.64 1.41
N PRO A 303 4.83 -17.16 0.43
CA PRO A 303 4.31 -16.86 -0.91
C PRO A 303 3.60 -18.04 -1.58
N SER A 304 4.06 -19.28 -1.35
CA SER A 304 3.44 -20.50 -1.88
C SER A 304 2.06 -20.82 -1.29
N GLU A 305 1.70 -20.20 -0.17
CA GLU A 305 0.43 -20.41 0.53
C GLU A 305 -0.60 -19.34 0.17
N LEU A 306 -0.14 -18.17 -0.29
CA LEU A 306 -0.96 -16.98 -0.48
C LEU A 306 -2.17 -17.23 -1.40
N SER A 307 -1.99 -17.95 -2.51
CA SER A 307 -3.07 -18.19 -3.49
C SER A 307 -4.19 -19.09 -2.98
N ARG A 308 -3.98 -19.83 -1.88
CA ARG A 308 -5.02 -20.69 -1.28
C ARG A 308 -5.92 -19.93 -0.33
N GLU A 309 -5.44 -18.82 0.20
CA GLU A 309 -6.09 -18.01 1.22
C GLU A 309 -6.82 -16.79 0.62
N LEU A 310 -6.50 -16.42 -0.63
CA LEU A 310 -7.13 -15.35 -1.42
C LEU A 310 -8.34 -15.84 -2.24
#